data_AF-I5BR44-F1
#
_entry.id   AF-I5BR44-F1
#
_cell.length_a   1.000
_cell.length_b   1.000
_cell.length_c   1.000
_cell.angle_alpha   90.00
_cell.angle_beta   90.00
_cell.angle_gamma   90.00
#
_symmetry.space_group_name_H-M   'P 1'
#
loop_
_entity.id
_entity.type
_entity.pdbx_description
1 polymer ?
#
loop_
_entity_poly.entity_id
_entity_poly.type
_entity_poly.pdbx_seq_one_letter_code
_entity_poly.pdbx_strand_id
1 'polypeptide(L)' 'MNFASADAKAWRDIWGSGQGVGAVSEITGAGALVDRLADEYAAAKNRLCGLR' A
#
# COMPACT_ATOMS: atom_id res chain seq x y z
N MET A 1 6.94 6.47 15.66
CA MET A 1 5.82 7.43 15.56
C MET A 1 5.69 8.12 16.91
N ASN A 2 5.80 9.45 16.97
CA ASN A 2 5.57 10.24 18.18
C ASN A 2 4.15 10.82 18.12
N PHE A 3 3.28 10.39 19.04
CA PHE A 3 1.90 10.88 19.16
C PHE A 3 1.74 12.01 20.20
N ALA A 4 2.82 12.43 20.87
CA ALA A 4 2.77 13.45 21.91
C ALA A 4 3.18 14.82 21.36
N SER A 5 2.17 15.62 20.97
CA SER A 5 2.23 17.08 20.94
C SER A 5 1.21 17.57 21.95
N ALA A 6 1.52 18.64 22.70
CA ALA A 6 0.74 19.13 23.84
C ALA A 6 -0.67 19.66 23.49
N ASP A 7 -1.00 19.76 22.21
CA ASP A 7 -2.32 20.17 21.72
C ASP A 7 -3.15 18.95 21.31
N ALA A 8 -4.33 18.81 21.91
CA ALA A 8 -5.29 17.77 21.56
C ALA A 8 -5.75 17.96 20.09
N LYS A 9 -5.32 17.06 19.22
CA LYS A 9 -5.77 17.04 17.82
C LYS A 9 -7.26 16.71 17.76
N ALA A 10 -8.02 17.47 16.96
CA ALA A 10 -9.40 17.12 16.68
C ALA A 10 -9.44 15.76 15.95
N TRP A 11 -10.39 14.90 16.31
CA TRP A 11 -10.51 13.55 15.74
C TRP A 11 -10.57 13.53 14.21
N ARG A 12 -11.14 14.59 13.62
CA ARG A 12 -11.25 14.79 12.16
C ARG A 12 -9.89 14.91 11.46
N ASP A 13 -8.85 15.29 12.19
CA ASP A 13 -7.51 15.53 11.64
C ASP A 13 -6.59 14.31 11.80
N ILE A 14 -7.11 13.19 12.33
CA ILE A 14 -6.37 11.95 12.53
C ILE A 14 -6.73 10.96 11.42
N TRP A 15 -5.73 10.61 10.59
CA TRP A 15 -5.86 9.63 9.52
C TRP A 15 -5.00 8.41 9.82
N GLY A 16 -5.58 7.21 9.69
CA GLY A 16 -4.88 5.94 9.89
C GLY A 16 -4.47 5.31 8.56
N SER A 17 -3.21 4.89 8.45
CA SER A 17 -2.74 4.07 7.33
C SER A 17 -1.59 3.16 7.75
N GLY A 18 -1.38 2.07 7.03
CA GLY A 18 -0.26 1.14 7.25
C GLY A 18 1.05 1.66 6.64
N GLN A 19 2.16 0.99 7.00
CA GLN A 19 3.51 1.35 6.50
C GLN A 19 3.63 1.31 4.96
N GLY A 20 2.76 0.54 4.29
CA GLY A 20 2.75 0.41 2.83
C GLY A 20 2.17 1.62 2.07
N VAL A 21 1.63 2.63 2.76
CA VAL A 21 0.93 3.76 2.10
C VAL A 21 1.82 4.56 1.14
N GLY A 22 3.12 4.63 1.41
CA GLY A 22 4.07 5.32 0.54
C GLY A 22 4.26 4.67 -0.83
N ALA A 23 3.83 3.41 -1.02
CA ALA A 23 3.87 2.72 -2.31
C ALA A 23 2.65 3.05 -3.19
N VAL A 24 1.62 3.71 -2.65
CA VAL A 24 0.41 4.07 -3.40
C VAL A 24 0.67 5.39 -4.14
N SER A 25 0.78 5.31 -5.46
CA SER A 25 1.08 6.46 -6.34
C SER A 25 -0.08 6.87 -7.25
N GLU A 26 -1.18 6.11 -7.24
CA GLU A 26 -2.32 6.33 -8.13
C GLU A 26 -3.66 6.06 -7.42
N ILE A 27 -4.71 6.73 -7.90
CA ILE A 27 -6.10 6.42 -7.56
C ILE A 27 -6.64 5.55 -8.69
N THR A 28 -7.01 4.31 -8.38
CA THR A 28 -7.54 3.36 -9.36
C THR A 28 -8.71 2.57 -8.79
N GLY A 29 -9.44 1.89 -9.66
CA GLY A 29 -10.50 0.98 -9.25
C GLY A 29 -9.94 -0.21 -8.48
N ALA A 30 -10.65 -0.66 -7.45
CA ALA A 30 -10.22 -1.81 -6.63
C ALA A 30 -9.97 -3.07 -7.49
N GLY A 31 -10.85 -3.35 -8.45
CA GLY A 31 -10.67 -4.49 -9.37
C GLY A 31 -9.38 -4.39 -10.19
N ALA A 32 -9.12 -3.22 -10.78
CA ALA A 32 -7.90 -2.99 -11.55
C ALA A 32 -6.63 -3.16 -10.70
N LEU A 33 -6.65 -2.73 -9.43
CA LEU A 33 -5.52 -2.95 -8.51
C LEU A 33 -5.31 -4.44 -8.20
N VAL A 34 -6.39 -5.17 -7.95
CA VAL A 34 -6.33 -6.62 -7.67
C VAL A 34 -5.77 -7.38 -8.88
N ASP A 35 -6.25 -7.06 -10.08
CA ASP A 35 -5.77 -7.68 -11.33
C ASP A 35 -4.27 -7.42 -11.52
N ARG A 36 -3.84 -6.17 -11.34
CA ARG A 36 -2.41 -5.79 -11.41
C ARG A 36 -1.54 -6.58 -10.44
N LEU A 37 -1.99 -6.74 -9.19
CA LEU A 37 -1.26 -7.50 -8.17
C LEU A 37 -1.14 -8.99 -8.54
N ALA A 38 -2.19 -9.57 -9.12
CA ALA A 38 -2.16 -10.97 -9.58
C ALA A 38 -1.13 -11.17 -10.70
N ASP A 39 -1.10 -10.26 -11.67
CA ASP A 39 -0.14 -10.29 -12.79
C ASP A 39 1.31 -10.10 -12.30
N GLU A 40 1.54 -9.11 -11.43
CA GLU A 40 2.86 -8.85 -10.84
C GLU A 40 3.39 -10.06 -10.05
N TYR A 41 2.51 -10.72 -9.28
CA TYR A 41 2.86 -11.94 -8.56
C TYR A 41 3.26 -13.07 -9.51
N ALA A 42 2.47 -13.33 -10.56
CA ALA A 42 2.77 -14.37 -11.55
C ALA A 42 4.12 -14.09 -12.24
N ALA A 43 4.38 -12.84 -12.62
CA ALA A 43 5.64 -12.42 -13.21
C ALA A 43 6.82 -12.58 -12.24
N ALA A 44 6.65 -12.24 -10.95
CA ALA A 44 7.68 -12.43 -9.93
C ALA A 44 7.98 -13.92 -9.70
N LYS A 45 6.95 -14.76 -9.60
CA LYS A 45 7.09 -16.21 -9.46
C LYS A 45 7.85 -16.81 -10.64
N ASN A 46 7.50 -16.42 -11.87
CA ASN A 46 8.20 -16.90 -13.07
C ASN A 46 9.67 -16.46 -13.09
N ARG A 47 9.99 -15.22 -12.68
CA ARG A 47 11.38 -14.76 -12.56
C ARG A 47 12.18 -15.55 -11.52
N LEU A 48 11.59 -15.82 -10.36
CA LEU A 48 12.28 -16.50 -9.26
C LEU A 48 12.43 -18.01 -9.48
N CYS A 49 11.40 -18.65 -10.03
CA CYS A 49 11.32 -20.12 -10.12
C CYS A 49 11.46 -20.67 -11.54
N GLY A 50 11.31 -19.83 -12.57
CA GLY A 50 11.38 -20.21 -13.98
C GLY A 50 12.77 -20.04 -14.61
N LEU A 51 13.74 -19.46 -13.89
CA LEU A 51 15.15 -19.51 -14.29
C LEU A 51 15.67 -20.92 -14.09
N ARG A 52 15.92 -21.62 -15.19
CA ARG A 52 16.75 -22.82 -15.25
C ARG A 52 18.11 -22.46 -15.81
#